data_AF-A0A7S4CFT4-F1
#
_entry.id   AF-A0A7S4CFT4-F1
#
_cell.length_a   1.000
_cell.length_b   1.000
_cell.length_c   1.000
_cell.angle_alpha   90.00
_cell.angle_beta   90.00
_cell.angle_gamma   90.00
#
_symmetry.space_group_name_H-M   'P 1'
#
loop_
_entity.id
_entity.type
_entity.pdbx_description
1 polymer ?
#
loop_
_entity_poly.entity_id
_entity_poly.type
_entity_poly.pdbx_seq_one_letter_code
_entity_poly.pdbx_strand_id
1 'polypeptide(L)'
;FLPLETADALLREVPVETEPALRVIGTRKSAVYFDECGVRYRFGGRYWTMGDDEAMPEAVRRVKEAVCEAVGLPFNGAVINVYDSPQAAIKWHDDGETSVGPVV
;
A
#
# COMPACT_ATOMS: atom_id res chain seq x y z
N PHE A 1 11.12 -13.71 2.02
CA PHE A 1 11.16 -12.92 0.78
C PHE A 1 12.27 -11.88 0.88
N LEU A 2 12.20 -10.96 1.84
CA LEU A 2 13.31 -10.06 2.15
C LEU A 2 14.21 -10.65 3.26
N PRO A 3 15.53 -10.40 3.25
CA PRO A 3 16.40 -10.64 4.41
C PRO A 3 15.93 -9.84 5.64
N LEU A 4 16.17 -10.37 6.85
CA LEU A 4 15.72 -9.74 8.10
C LEU A 4 16.25 -8.31 8.27
N GLU A 5 17.54 -8.09 7.99
CA GLU A 5 18.16 -6.77 8.10
C GLU A 5 17.53 -5.75 7.14
N THR A 6 17.14 -6.20 5.94
CA THR A 6 16.43 -5.36 4.96
C THR A 6 15.03 -5.02 5.45
N ALA A 7 14.31 -5.98 6.02
CA ALA A 7 12.98 -5.74 6.58
C ALA A 7 13.03 -4.74 7.75
N ASP A 8 14.00 -4.88 8.66
CA ASP A 8 14.21 -3.96 9.78
C ASP A 8 14.56 -2.54 9.32
N ALA A 9 15.39 -2.40 8.29
CA ALA A 9 15.72 -1.09 7.72
C ALA A 9 14.48 -0.42 7.11
N LEU A 10 13.70 -1.15 6.31
CA LEU A 10 12.50 -0.64 5.65
C LEU A 10 11.43 -0.18 6.66
N LEU A 11 11.26 -0.90 7.76
CA LEU A 11 10.33 -0.50 8.83
C LEU A 11 10.69 0.85 9.47
N ARG A 12 11.98 1.22 9.50
CA ARG A 12 12.42 2.52 10.01
C ARG A 12 12.28 3.64 8.99
N GLU A 13 12.33 3.31 7.70
CA GLU A 13 12.32 4.28 6.60
C GLU A 13 10.91 4.67 6.14
N VAL A 14 9.89 3.87 6.46
CA VAL A 14 8.48 4.26 6.30
C VAL A 14 8.01 4.79 7.65
N PRO A 15 8.00 6.12 7.89
CA PRO A 15 7.53 6.64 9.16
C PRO A 15 6.00 6.54 9.21
N VAL A 16 5.49 5.35 9.53
CA VAL A 16 4.07 5.00 9.57
C VAL A 16 3.22 5.88 10.50
N GLU A 17 3.84 6.67 11.37
CA GLU A 17 3.14 7.64 12.21
C GLU A 17 3.01 9.02 11.57
N THR A 18 3.93 9.37 10.68
CA THR A 18 4.00 10.71 10.06
C THR A 18 3.70 10.68 8.56
N GLU A 19 3.39 9.52 8.00
CA GLU A 19 3.05 9.37 6.59
C GLU A 19 1.76 10.13 6.27
N PRO A 20 1.84 11.25 5.50
CA PRO A 20 0.71 12.14 5.29
C PRO A 20 -0.43 11.51 4.51
N ALA A 21 -0.21 10.45 3.73
CA ALA A 21 -1.27 9.78 2.98
C ALA A 21 -2.07 8.78 3.84
N LEU A 22 -1.64 8.47 5.07
CA LEU A 22 -2.38 7.55 5.93
C LEU A 22 -3.74 8.13 6.33
N ARG A 23 -4.75 7.25 6.27
CA ARG A 23 -6.12 7.53 6.70
C ARG A 23 -6.58 6.42 7.64
N VAL A 24 -7.36 6.76 8.65
CA VAL A 24 -7.98 5.75 9.52
C VAL A 24 -9.12 5.05 8.76
N ILE A 25 -9.05 3.73 8.65
CA ILE A 25 -10.04 2.85 8.01
C ILE A 25 -10.45 1.78 9.02
N GLY A 26 -11.60 1.95 9.67
CA GLY A 26 -12.00 1.08 10.78
C GLY A 26 -11.09 1.26 11.98
N THR A 27 -10.42 0.19 12.42
CA THR A 27 -9.47 0.22 13.57
C THR A 27 -8.00 0.26 13.16
N ARG A 28 -7.71 0.41 11.86
CA ARG A 28 -6.34 0.48 11.31
C ARG A 28 -6.11 1.77 10.54
N LYS A 29 -4.87 2.03 10.15
CA LYS A 29 -4.53 3.09 9.19
C LYS A 29 -4.16 2.47 7.86
N SER A 30 -4.52 3.13 6.76
CA SER A 30 -4.18 2.68 5.42
C SER A 30 -3.78 3.85 4.53
N ALA A 31 -2.86 3.60 3.60
CA ALA A 31 -2.48 4.49 2.51
C ALA A 31 -2.45 3.70 1.22
N VAL A 32 -2.68 4.37 0.10
CA VAL A 32 -2.70 3.76 -1.23
C VAL A 32 -1.79 4.57 -2.13
N TYR A 33 -0.90 3.91 -2.88
CA TYR A 33 0.02 4.53 -3.81
C TYR A 33 -0.03 3.84 -5.16
N PHE A 34 0.09 4.60 -6.24
CA PHE A 34 0.22 4.10 -7.61
C PHE A 34 1.40 4.77 -8.30
N ASP A 35 1.94 4.11 -9.33
CA ASP A 35 3.03 4.66 -10.15
C ASP A 35 2.57 5.80 -11.06
N GLU A 36 1.28 5.84 -11.41
CA GLU A 36 0.70 6.80 -12.36
C GLU A 36 -0.31 7.73 -11.69
N CYS A 37 -0.14 9.05 -11.87
CA CYS A 37 -1.12 10.06 -11.47
C CYS A 37 -2.45 9.88 -12.21
N GLY A 38 -3.56 10.14 -11.51
CA GLY A 38 -4.91 10.11 -12.11
C GLY A 38 -5.59 8.74 -12.12
N VAL A 39 -4.92 7.67 -11.69
CA VAL A 39 -5.58 6.39 -11.41
C VAL A 39 -6.49 6.56 -10.20
N ARG A 40 -7.76 6.13 -10.35
CA ARG A 40 -8.72 6.06 -9.25
C ARG A 40 -8.91 4.62 -8.81
N TYR A 41 -8.75 4.38 -7.52
CA TYR A 41 -8.93 3.07 -6.91
C TYR A 41 -9.87 3.17 -5.72
N ARG A 42 -10.86 2.28 -5.64
CA ARG A 42 -11.79 2.26 -4.52
C ARG A 42 -11.31 1.27 -3.46
N PHE A 43 -11.08 1.77 -2.25
CA PHE A 43 -10.65 0.95 -1.11
C PHE A 43 -11.17 1.54 0.20
N GLY A 44 -11.64 0.67 1.11
CA GLY A 44 -12.17 1.11 2.40
C GLY A 44 -13.41 2.01 2.29
N GLY A 45 -14.22 1.83 1.24
CA GLY A 45 -15.42 2.64 0.98
C GLY A 45 -15.13 4.05 0.46
N ARG A 46 -13.89 4.33 0.02
CA ARG A 46 -13.48 5.63 -0.50
C ARG A 46 -12.77 5.47 -1.85
N TYR A 47 -12.87 6.50 -2.69
CA TYR A 47 -12.01 6.61 -3.86
C TYR A 47 -10.70 7.26 -3.43
N TRP A 48 -9.61 6.61 -3.79
CA TRP A 48 -8.25 7.10 -3.70
C TRP A 48 -7.89 7.60 -5.09
N THR A 49 -7.51 8.87 -5.17
CA THR A 49 -6.97 9.48 -6.37
C THR A 49 -5.59 9.96 -5.99
N MET A 50 -4.56 9.45 -6.67
CA MET A 50 -3.24 10.06 -6.56
C MET A 50 -3.29 11.41 -7.26
N GLY A 51 -3.13 12.48 -6.48
CA GLY A 51 -2.80 13.81 -6.99
C GLY A 51 -1.29 13.91 -7.23
N ASP A 52 -0.89 14.97 -7.94
CA ASP A 52 0.52 15.22 -8.31
C ASP A 52 1.47 15.41 -7.12
N ASP A 53 0.95 15.52 -5.88
CA ASP A 53 1.71 15.86 -4.68
C ASP A 53 2.00 14.67 -3.73
N GLU A 54 1.42 13.48 -3.93
CA GLU A 54 1.65 12.31 -3.06
C GLU A 54 2.55 11.29 -3.76
N ALA A 55 3.87 11.52 -3.80
CA ALA A 55 4.78 10.51 -4.33
C ALA A 55 4.80 9.24 -3.46
N MET A 56 4.85 8.05 -4.08
CA MET A 56 5.06 6.80 -3.35
C MET A 56 6.37 6.88 -2.56
N PRO A 57 6.37 6.63 -1.23
CA PRO A 57 7.60 6.67 -0.45
C PRO A 57 8.64 5.68 -0.99
N GLU A 58 9.90 6.10 -1.01
CA GLU A 58 11.01 5.35 -1.63
C GLU A 58 11.17 3.93 -1.06
N ALA A 59 10.93 3.74 0.24
CA ALA A 59 10.94 2.42 0.87
C ALA A 59 9.82 1.51 0.34
N VAL A 60 8.62 2.06 0.07
CA VAL A 60 7.48 1.33 -0.48
C VAL A 60 7.75 0.95 -1.93
N ARG A 61 8.33 1.87 -2.71
CA ARG A 61 8.75 1.63 -4.10
C ARG A 61 9.75 0.47 -4.19
N ARG A 62 10.78 0.45 -3.35
CA ARG A 62 11.77 -0.64 -3.31
C ARG A 62 11.15 -2.00 -2.97
N VAL A 63 10.21 -2.04 -2.01
CA VAL A 63 9.49 -3.30 -1.69
C VAL A 63 8.68 -3.78 -2.90
N LYS A 64 7.93 -2.88 -3.54
CA LYS A 64 7.14 -3.19 -4.74
C LYS A 64 8.04 -3.75 -5.84
N GLU A 65 9.17 -3.10 -6.13
CA GLU A 65 10.14 -3.54 -7.13
C GLU A 65 10.74 -4.91 -6.84
N ALA A 66 11.14 -5.17 -5.59
CA ALA A 66 11.62 -6.48 -5.19
C ALA A 66 10.56 -7.56 -5.41
N VAL A 67 9.31 -7.30 -5.01
CA VAL A 67 8.21 -8.26 -5.22
C VAL A 67 7.98 -8.50 -6.71
N CYS A 68 7.94 -7.45 -7.54
CA CYS A 68 7.82 -7.58 -9.00
C CYS A 68 8.91 -8.49 -9.59
N GLU A 69 10.17 -8.27 -9.20
CA GLU A 69 11.31 -9.07 -9.66
C GLU A 69 11.14 -10.55 -9.29
N ALA A 70 10.73 -10.81 -8.05
CA ALA A 70 10.65 -12.17 -7.53
C ALA A 70 9.48 -12.99 -8.08
N VAL A 71 8.36 -12.34 -8.41
CA VAL A 71 7.20 -13.03 -9.00
C VAL A 71 7.17 -12.94 -10.52
N GLY A 72 8.00 -12.09 -11.12
CA GLY A 72 8.04 -11.87 -12.57
C GLY A 72 6.79 -11.15 -13.13
N LEU A 73 6.05 -10.44 -12.29
CA LEU A 73 4.82 -9.73 -12.66
C LEU A 73 4.92 -8.24 -12.29
N PRO A 74 4.45 -7.33 -13.15
CA PRO A 74 4.42 -5.91 -12.83
C PRO A 74 3.26 -5.58 -11.88
N PHE A 75 3.55 -4.85 -10.81
CA PHE A 75 2.56 -4.18 -9.97
C PHE A 75 2.67 -2.67 -10.13
N ASN A 76 1.53 -2.01 -10.35
CA ASN A 76 1.45 -0.55 -10.59
C ASN A 76 1.13 0.27 -9.33
N GLY A 77 1.09 -0.36 -8.16
CA GLY A 77 0.74 0.30 -6.92
C GLY A 77 0.90 -0.59 -5.69
N ALA A 78 0.66 0.01 -4.53
CA ALA A 78 0.74 -0.63 -3.23
C ALA A 78 -0.31 -0.05 -2.28
N VAL A 79 -0.94 -0.92 -1.49
CA VAL A 79 -1.76 -0.53 -0.34
C VAL A 79 -0.99 -0.86 0.92
N ILE A 80 -0.74 0.15 1.75
CA ILE A 80 -0.11 -0.01 3.05
C ILE A 80 -1.21 -0.08 4.10
N ASN A 81 -1.11 -1.05 5.01
CA ASN A 81 -1.95 -1.13 6.20
C ASN A 81 -1.05 -1.13 7.44
N VAL A 82 -1.36 -0.27 8.40
CA VAL A 82 -0.64 -0.15 9.67
C VAL A 82 -1.56 -0.61 10.79
N TYR A 83 -1.08 -1.61 11.53
CA TYR A 83 -1.75 -2.24 12.66
C TYR A 83 -0.97 -1.90 13.93
N ASP A 84 -1.22 -0.72 14.47
CA ASP A 84 -0.49 -0.14 15.61
C ASP A 84 -1.05 -0.55 16.98
N SER A 85 -2.10 -1.38 17.02
CA SER A 85 -2.67 -1.91 18.25
C SER A 85 -3.20 -3.33 18.07
N PRO A 86 -3.34 -4.12 19.16
CA PRO A 86 -3.96 -5.45 19.11
C PRO A 86 -5.41 -5.46 18.61
N GLN A 87 -6.10 -4.33 18.67
CA GLN A 87 -7.47 -4.16 18.18
C GLN A 87 -7.54 -3.71 16.72
N ALA A 88 -6.40 -3.33 16.13
CA ALA A 88 -6.33 -2.99 14.71
C ALA A 88 -6.55 -4.25 13.88
N ALA A 89 -7.56 -4.22 13.02
CA ALA A 89 -7.96 -5.37 12.24
C ALA A 89 -8.55 -4.97 10.88
N ILE A 90 -8.57 -5.94 9.99
CA ILE A 90 -9.36 -5.91 8.77
C ILE A 90 -10.40 -7.03 8.88
N LYS A 91 -11.67 -6.72 8.64
CA LYS A 91 -12.73 -7.74 8.61
C LYS A 91 -12.60 -8.58 7.35
N TRP A 92 -13.25 -9.73 7.33
CA TRP A 92 -13.43 -10.51 6.10
C TRP A 92 -13.97 -9.61 4.99
N HIS A 93 -13.29 -9.61 3.85
CA HIS A 93 -13.60 -8.83 2.65
C HIS A 93 -12.99 -9.51 1.43
N ASP A 94 -13.43 -9.09 0.25
CA ASP A 94 -12.78 -9.37 -1.02
C ASP A 94 -12.01 -8.11 -1.49
N ASP A 95 -10.93 -8.32 -2.24
CA ASP A 95 -10.32 -7.28 -3.05
C ASP A 95 -11.07 -7.15 -4.39
N GLY A 96 -12.40 -7.13 -4.32
CA GLY A 96 -13.32 -7.21 -5.46
C GLY A 96 -13.45 -5.91 -6.25
N GLU A 97 -12.43 -5.04 -6.22
CA GLU A 97 -12.53 -3.77 -6.93
C GLU A 97 -12.43 -3.97 -8.43
N THR A 98 -13.43 -3.47 -9.14
CA THR A 98 -13.62 -3.73 -10.58
C THR A 98 -12.45 -3.23 -11.43
N SER A 99 -11.70 -2.22 -10.96
CA SER A 99 -10.54 -1.68 -11.66
C SER A 99 -9.31 -2.58 -11.62
N VAL A 100 -9.25 -3.58 -10.74
CA VAL A 100 -8.17 -4.60 -10.74
C VAL A 100 -8.27 -5.51 -11.96
N GLY A 101 -9.48 -5.67 -12.50
CA GLY A 101 -9.74 -6.54 -13.65
C GLY A 101 -9.78 -8.03 -13.28
N PRO A 102 -10.09 -8.89 -14.26
CA PRO A 102 -10.08 -10.34 -14.06
C PRO A 102 -8.65 -10.86 -13.89
N VAL A 103 -8.49 -11.94 -13.09
CA VAL A 103 -7.27 -12.76 -13.13
C VAL A 103 -7.25 -13.47 -14.48
N VAL A 104 -6.28 -13.14 -15.34
CA VAL A 104 -6.12 -13.73 -16.68
C VAL A 104 -5.20 -14.93 -16.63
#